data_AF-A0A8H4QH45-F1
#
_entry.id   AF-A0A8H4QH45-F1
#
_cell.length_a   1.000
_cell.length_b   1.000
_cell.length_c   1.000
_cell.angle_alpha   90.00
_cell.angle_beta   90.00
_cell.angle_gamma   90.00
#
_symmetry.space_group_name_H-M   'P 1'
#
loop_
_entity.id
_entity.type
_entity.pdbx_description
1 polymer ?
#
loop_
_entity_poly.entity_id
_entity_poly.type
_entity_poly.pdbx_seq_one_letter_code
_entity_poly.pdbx_strand_id
1 'polypeptide(L)'
;MQTDLATPTQTKRVFPPLYVPTGDTAKDKLAFIHVLERLKTQKRTGWVDHSIPNPESISDHMYRMAVLAMLSEDTKLDVSKSVQ
;
A
#
# COMPACT_ATOMS: atom_id res chain seq x y z
N MET A 1 -26.98 -9.85 31.84
CA MET A 1 -25.59 -9.40 31.71
C MET A 1 -25.33 -9.22 30.24
N GLN A 2 -25.36 -7.96 29.78
CA GLN A 2 -25.22 -7.58 28.37
C GLN A 2 -23.75 -7.75 27.99
N THR A 3 -23.44 -8.63 27.04
CA THR A 3 -22.12 -8.72 26.43
C THR A 3 -22.06 -7.70 25.29
N ASP A 4 -21.34 -6.60 25.51
CA ASP A 4 -21.07 -5.57 24.51
C ASP A 4 -20.28 -6.18 23.33
N LEU A 5 -20.96 -6.36 22.20
CA LEU A 5 -20.33 -6.64 20.90
C LEU A 5 -19.74 -5.32 20.39
N ALA A 6 -18.45 -5.10 20.65
CA ALA A 6 -17.68 -4.01 20.08
C ALA A 6 -17.74 -4.11 18.54
N THR A 7 -18.52 -3.23 17.93
CA THR A 7 -18.65 -3.12 16.48
C THR A 7 -17.35 -2.51 15.93
N PRO A 8 -16.72 -3.08 14.89
CA PRO A 8 -15.50 -2.51 14.33
C PRO A 8 -15.84 -1.18 13.66
N THR A 9 -15.41 -0.08 14.27
CA THR A 9 -15.54 1.27 13.74
C THR A 9 -14.76 1.38 12.43
N GLN A 10 -15.46 1.23 11.29
CA GLN A 10 -14.88 1.51 9.97
C GLN A 10 -14.57 3.00 9.86
N THR A 11 -13.34 3.36 10.17
CA THR A 11 -12.80 4.69 9.88
C THR A 11 -12.69 4.83 8.37
N LYS A 12 -13.70 5.47 7.76
CA LYS A 12 -13.71 5.83 6.34
C LYS A 12 -12.46 6.65 6.04
N ARG A 13 -11.52 6.08 5.29
CA ARG A 13 -10.26 6.75 4.93
C ARG A 13 -10.58 7.98 4.09
N VAL A 14 -10.39 9.16 4.67
CA VAL A 14 -10.52 10.42 3.95
C VAL A 14 -9.21 10.65 3.23
N PHE A 15 -9.22 10.57 1.91
CA PHE A 15 -8.10 11.00 1.07
C PHE A 15 -8.35 12.46 0.68
N PRO A 16 -7.70 13.44 1.33
CA PRO A 16 -7.73 14.81 0.83
C PRO A 16 -7.15 14.86 -0.60
N PRO A 17 -7.49 15.88 -1.42
CA PRO A 17 -6.85 16.04 -2.71
C PRO A 17 -5.34 16.26 -2.49
N LEU A 18 -4.54 15.30 -2.93
CA LEU A 18 -3.12 15.19 -2.56
C LEU A 18 -2.18 15.98 -3.45
N TYR A 19 -2.66 16.36 -4.63
CA TYR A 19 -1.86 17.00 -5.64
C TYR A 19 -2.75 17.81 -6.58
N VAL A 20 -2.31 19.04 -6.84
CA VAL A 20 -2.88 19.93 -7.86
C VAL A 20 -1.75 20.21 -8.85
N PRO A 21 -1.94 19.96 -10.16
CA PRO A 21 -0.91 20.22 -11.15
C PRO A 21 -0.52 21.69 -11.16
N THR A 22 0.78 21.95 -10.96
CA THR A 22 1.31 23.32 -10.95
C THR A 22 1.99 23.72 -12.27
N GLY A 23 2.14 22.77 -13.21
CA GLY A 23 2.81 22.98 -14.50
C GLY A 23 4.34 23.01 -14.40
N ASP A 24 4.88 22.92 -13.19
CA ASP A 24 6.30 22.77 -12.90
C ASP A 24 6.64 21.29 -12.77
N THR A 25 7.34 20.76 -13.77
CA THR A 25 7.72 19.35 -13.85
C THR A 25 8.47 18.85 -12.61
N ALA A 26 9.28 19.69 -11.95
CA ALA A 26 10.04 19.26 -10.77
C ALA A 26 9.13 19.10 -9.55
N LYS A 27 8.22 20.05 -9.33
CA LYS A 27 7.23 19.99 -8.23
C LYS A 27 6.24 18.86 -8.43
N ASP A 28 5.82 18.63 -9.68
CA ASP A 28 4.90 17.57 -10.06
C ASP A 28 5.51 16.19 -9.81
N LYS A 29 6.80 15.99 -10.15
CA LYS A 29 7.55 14.76 -9.81
C LYS A 29 7.73 14.57 -8.31
N LEU A 30 8.02 15.64 -7.57
CA LEU A 30 8.16 15.58 -6.11
C LEU A 30 6.84 15.18 -5.43
N ALA A 31 5.72 15.74 -5.89
CA ALA A 31 4.40 15.36 -5.41
C ALA A 31 4.11 13.87 -5.67
N PHE A 32 4.48 13.35 -6.83
CA PHE A 32 4.38 11.92 -7.13
C PHE A 32 5.20 11.07 -6.15
N ILE A 33 6.43 11.46 -5.82
CA ILE A 33 7.26 10.74 -4.84
C ILE A 33 6.60 10.74 -3.45
N HIS A 34 5.99 11.84 -3.03
CA HIS A 34 5.25 11.89 -1.76
C HIS A 34 4.00 11.01 -1.77
N VAL A 35 3.36 10.83 -2.92
CA VAL A 35 2.26 9.85 -3.07
C VAL A 35 2.80 8.42 -2.91
N LEU A 36 3.95 8.10 -3.48
CA LEU A 36 4.61 6.79 -3.30
C LEU A 36 5.00 6.51 -1.84
N GLU A 37 5.47 7.53 -1.11
CA GLU A 37 5.85 7.41 0.30
C GLU A 37 4.70 6.88 1.17
N ARG A 38 3.46 7.21 0.84
CA ARG A 38 2.27 6.75 1.58
C ARG A 38 2.08 5.24 1.51
N LEU A 39 2.61 4.56 0.49
CA LEU A 39 2.57 3.10 0.41
C LEU A 39 3.36 2.44 1.55
N LYS A 40 4.36 3.14 2.12
CA LYS A 40 5.16 2.67 3.26
C LYS A 40 4.43 2.80 4.60
N THR A 41 3.56 3.79 4.73
CA THR A 41 2.81 4.03 5.97
C THR A 41 1.47 3.29 5.98
N GLN A 42 0.96 2.92 4.82
CA GLN A 42 -0.33 2.26 4.68
C GLN A 42 -0.24 0.77 5.00
N LYS A 43 -0.83 0.37 6.13
CA LYS A 43 -0.95 -1.03 6.54
C LYS A 43 -2.00 -1.77 5.73
N ARG A 44 -1.70 -3.03 5.40
CA ARG A 44 -2.62 -3.91 4.68
C ARG A 44 -3.85 -4.24 5.54
N THR A 45 -5.03 -3.91 5.01
CA THR A 45 -6.31 -3.94 5.74
C THR A 45 -6.62 -5.31 6.35
N GLY A 46 -6.33 -6.41 5.64
CA GLY A 46 -6.56 -7.77 6.16
C GLY A 46 -5.83 -8.04 7.48
N TRP A 47 -4.59 -7.56 7.67
CA TRP A 47 -3.86 -7.75 8.92
C TRP A 47 -4.37 -6.85 10.05
N VAL A 48 -4.82 -5.63 9.71
CA VAL A 48 -5.42 -4.68 10.65
C VAL A 48 -6.78 -5.20 11.14
N ASP A 49 -7.62 -5.70 10.23
CA ASP A 49 -8.94 -6.24 10.54
C ASP A 49 -8.86 -7.47 11.46
N HIS A 50 -7.79 -8.26 11.34
CA HIS A 50 -7.51 -9.41 12.21
C HIS A 50 -6.68 -9.04 13.45
N SER A 51 -6.50 -7.75 13.75
CA SER A 51 -5.77 -7.25 14.93
C SER A 51 -4.35 -7.80 15.10
N ILE A 52 -3.66 -8.06 13.98
CA ILE A 52 -2.29 -8.57 14.02
C ILE A 52 -1.33 -7.45 14.43
N PRO A 53 -0.46 -7.67 15.44
CA PRO A 53 0.53 -6.68 15.83
C PRO A 53 1.57 -6.47 14.71
N ASN A 54 1.96 -5.22 14.49
CA ASN A 54 2.96 -4.82 13.48
C ASN A 54 2.65 -5.34 12.05
N PRO A 55 1.50 -4.96 11.47
CA PRO A 55 1.14 -5.42 10.12
C PRO A 55 2.12 -4.88 9.08
N GLU A 56 2.38 -5.66 8.03
CA GLU A 56 3.19 -5.22 6.89
C GLU A 56 2.52 -4.03 6.17
N SER A 57 3.34 -3.14 5.62
CA SER A 57 2.85 -2.08 4.73
C SER A 57 2.59 -2.61 3.32
N ILE A 58 1.86 -1.84 2.52
CA ILE A 58 1.63 -2.17 1.10
C ILE A 58 2.98 -2.21 0.35
N SER A 59 3.90 -1.29 0.63
CA SER A 59 5.22 -1.31 -0.01
C SER A 59 6.07 -2.52 0.39
N ASP A 60 5.98 -2.97 1.65
CA ASP A 60 6.72 -4.18 2.10
C ASP A 60 6.22 -5.42 1.34
N HIS A 61 4.91 -5.51 1.17
CA HIS A 61 4.28 -6.59 0.41
C HIS A 61 4.69 -6.56 -1.07
N MET A 62 4.63 -5.39 -1.71
CA MET A 62 5.07 -5.21 -3.10
C MET A 62 6.55 -5.55 -3.28
N TYR A 63 7.40 -5.16 -2.34
CA TYR A 63 8.83 -5.48 -2.37
C TYR A 63 9.06 -7.00 -2.30
N ARG A 64 8.36 -7.72 -1.42
CA ARG A 64 8.45 -9.18 -1.33
C ARG A 64 7.96 -9.86 -2.62
N MET A 65 6.87 -9.39 -3.21
CA MET A 65 6.40 -9.91 -4.50
C MET A 65 7.40 -9.65 -5.62
N ALA A 66 8.06 -8.49 -5.63
CA ALA A 66 9.10 -8.19 -6.62
C ALA A 66 10.32 -9.10 -6.50
N VAL A 67 10.79 -9.36 -5.29
CA VAL A 67 11.90 -10.30 -5.05
C VAL A 67 11.51 -11.73 -5.46
N LEU A 68 10.30 -12.16 -5.12
CA LEU A 68 9.80 -13.49 -5.49
C LEU A 68 9.63 -13.64 -7.01
N ALA A 69 9.17 -12.59 -7.70
CA ALA A 69 9.09 -12.58 -9.16
C ALA A 69 10.49 -12.66 -9.79
N MET A 70 11.47 -11.92 -9.26
CA MET A 70 12.87 -11.95 -9.74
C MET A 70 13.53 -13.32 -9.56
N LEU A 71 13.16 -14.06 -8.52
CA LEU A 71 13.68 -15.40 -8.23
C LEU A 71 12.87 -16.52 -8.92
N SER A 72 11.80 -16.19 -9.64
CA SER A 72 11.00 -17.17 -10.36
C SER A 72 11.73 -17.57 -11.65
N GLU A 73 12.03 -18.86 -11.80
CA GLU A 73 12.69 -19.42 -12.99
C GLU A 73 11.71 -19.72 -14.13
N ASP A 74 10.49 -19.20 -14.06
CA ASP A 74 9.48 -19.46 -15.08
C ASP A 74 9.78 -18.65 -16.35
N THR A 75 10.30 -19.36 -17.35
CA THR A 75 10.59 -18.83 -18.70
C THR A 75 9.39 -18.27 -19.46
N LYS A 76 8.15 -18.51 -19.00
CA LYS A 76 6.92 -17.95 -19.60
C LYS A 76 6.41 -16.69 -18.90
N LEU A 77 6.91 -16.38 -17.71
CA LEU A 77 6.50 -15.21 -16.96
C LEU A 77 7.40 -14.01 -17.31
N ASP A 78 6.78 -12.94 -17.77
CA ASP A 78 7.45 -11.65 -17.89
C ASP A 78 7.57 -11.04 -16.49
N VAL A 79 8.72 -11.27 -15.86
CA VAL A 79 9.06 -10.75 -14.53
C VAL A 79 8.88 -9.22 -14.47
N SER A 80 9.12 -8.52 -15.58
CA SER A 80 8.98 -7.05 -15.66
C SER A 80 7.53 -6.57 -15.56
N LYS A 81 6.56 -7.44 -15.85
CA LYS A 81 5.11 -7.14 -15.76
C LYS A 81 4.42 -7.76 -14.56
N SER A 82 5.11 -8.63 -13.83
CA SER A 82 4.52 -9.42 -12.72
C SER A 82 4.46 -8.65 -11.39
N VAL A 83 5.04 -7.46 -11.34
CA VAL A 83 5.02 -6.56 -10.19
C VAL A 83 4.16 -5.35 -10.54
N GLN A 84 2.96 -5.28 -9.96
CA GLN A 84 2.03 -4.15 -10.12
C GLN A 84 1.34 -3.85 -8.79
#